data_AF-A0A6V8D0H6-F1
#
_entry.id   AF-A0A6V8D0H6-F1
#
_cell.length_a   1.000
_cell.length_b   1.000
_cell.length_c   1.000
_cell.angle_alpha   90.00
_cell.angle_beta   90.00
_cell.angle_gamma   90.00
#
_symmetry.space_group_name_H-M   'P 1'
#
loop_
_entity.id
_entity.type
_entity.pdbx_description
1 polymer ?
#
loop_
_entity_poly.entity_id
_entity_poly.type
_entity_poly.pdbx_seq_one_letter_code
_entity_poly.pdbx_strand_id
1 'polypeptide(L)'
;MSDEEHAEEAVESQTDAEIESGLSAILNACNPKTSPLNWLLLAVPFAAYTSIAHLDPGVQFASSLIAIMPLAFLMGKATEEIATKTSESVGGLLNATFGNAAEIIIAVVAILAASSALKNGDGATADVYIHLVQASLIGSILGNLLLVMGLSMLWGGIRYRRQTFNTQ
;
A
#
# COMPACT_ATOMS: atom_id res chain seq x y z
N MET A 1 47.16 11.29 -11.99
CA MET A 1 46.04 11.77 -12.81
C MET A 1 45.28 10.60 -13.45
N SER A 2 45.94 9.52 -13.87
CA SER A 2 45.27 8.31 -14.42
C SER A 2 44.55 7.43 -13.40
N ASP A 3 45.06 7.32 -12.16
CA ASP A 3 44.54 6.35 -11.19
C ASP A 3 43.28 6.86 -10.44
N GLU A 4 43.13 8.18 -10.32
CA GLU A 4 41.92 8.82 -9.76
C GLU A 4 40.77 8.79 -10.79
N GLU A 5 41.07 9.02 -12.08
CA GLU A 5 40.10 9.00 -13.18
C GLU A 5 39.52 7.57 -13.37
N HIS A 6 40.34 6.53 -13.29
CA HIS A 6 39.88 5.14 -13.33
C HIS A 6 39.11 4.68 -12.07
N ALA A 7 39.41 5.27 -10.90
CA ALA A 7 38.66 5.00 -9.68
C ALA A 7 37.29 5.68 -9.72
N GLU A 8 37.20 6.90 -10.26
CA GLU A 8 35.93 7.59 -10.54
C GLU A 8 35.09 6.84 -11.56
N GLU A 9 35.66 6.42 -12.70
CA GLU A 9 34.96 5.62 -13.72
C GLU A 9 34.43 4.29 -13.17
N ALA A 10 35.18 3.62 -12.28
CA ALA A 10 34.75 2.34 -11.69
C ALA A 10 33.61 2.52 -10.66
N VAL A 11 33.61 3.62 -9.91
CA VAL A 11 32.54 3.97 -8.96
C VAL A 11 31.28 4.39 -9.73
N GLU A 12 31.43 5.17 -10.79
CA GLU A 12 30.32 5.58 -11.67
C GLU A 12 29.68 4.37 -12.36
N SER A 13 30.50 3.46 -12.90
CA SER A 13 30.03 2.20 -13.51
C SER A 13 29.31 1.25 -12.54
N GLN A 14 29.76 1.15 -11.27
CA GLN A 14 29.05 0.36 -10.25
C GLN A 14 27.72 1.01 -9.85
N THR A 15 27.71 2.34 -9.70
CA THR A 15 26.51 3.12 -9.37
C THR A 15 25.44 2.99 -10.46
N ASP A 16 25.84 3.08 -11.73
CA ASP A 16 24.94 2.94 -12.88
C ASP A 16 24.34 1.54 -12.97
N ALA A 17 25.14 0.49 -12.71
CA ALA A 17 24.67 -0.90 -12.70
C ALA A 17 23.66 -1.17 -11.57
N GLU A 18 23.86 -0.58 -10.40
CA GLU A 18 22.91 -0.67 -9.28
C GLU A 18 21.59 0.06 -9.61
N ILE A 19 21.67 1.23 -10.24
CA ILE A 19 20.49 2.01 -10.66
C ILE A 19 19.70 1.25 -11.73
N GLU A 20 20.36 0.70 -12.76
CA GLU A 20 19.69 -0.05 -13.83
C GLU A 20 19.02 -1.33 -13.29
N SER A 21 19.72 -2.04 -12.41
CA SER A 21 19.17 -3.20 -11.69
C SER A 21 17.94 -2.82 -10.87
N GLY A 22 18.02 -1.75 -10.08
CA GLY A 22 16.91 -1.25 -9.28
C GLY A 22 15.71 -0.81 -10.13
N LEU A 23 15.95 -0.09 -11.23
CA LEU A 23 14.91 0.34 -12.15
C LEU A 23 14.22 -0.87 -12.79
N SER A 24 14.98 -1.88 -13.22
CA SER A 24 14.43 -3.10 -13.80
C SER A 24 13.56 -3.87 -12.80
N ALA A 25 13.95 -3.91 -11.53
CA ALA A 25 13.19 -4.54 -10.46
C ALA A 25 11.85 -3.81 -10.23
N ILE A 26 11.86 -2.47 -10.21
CA ILE A 26 10.66 -1.64 -10.07
C ILE A 26 9.73 -1.83 -11.27
N LEU A 27 10.27 -1.79 -12.49
CA LEU A 27 9.50 -2.00 -13.72
C LEU A 27 8.84 -3.38 -13.75
N ASN A 28 9.57 -4.41 -13.30
CA ASN A 28 9.03 -5.77 -13.20
C ASN A 28 7.94 -5.88 -12.12
N ALA A 29 8.13 -5.24 -10.97
CA ALA A 29 7.13 -5.20 -9.90
C ALA A 29 5.83 -4.52 -10.36
N CYS A 30 5.94 -3.45 -11.15
CA CYS A 30 4.80 -2.70 -11.69
C CYS A 30 4.19 -3.32 -12.97
N ASN A 31 4.70 -4.46 -13.45
CA ASN A 31 4.27 -5.02 -14.73
C ASN A 31 2.80 -5.52 -14.65
N PRO A 32 1.88 -5.05 -15.52
CA PRO A 32 0.46 -5.46 -15.51
C PRO A 32 0.22 -6.92 -15.90
N LYS A 33 1.22 -7.60 -16.46
CA LYS A 33 1.13 -9.02 -16.84
C LYS A 33 1.38 -9.97 -15.68
N THR A 34 2.05 -9.54 -14.62
CA THR A 34 2.38 -10.39 -13.46
C THR A 34 1.26 -10.43 -12.44
N SER A 35 0.52 -9.32 -12.28
CA SER A 35 -0.63 -9.22 -11.38
C SER A 35 -1.72 -8.36 -12.03
N PRO A 36 -2.97 -8.84 -12.17
CA PRO A 36 -4.06 -8.06 -12.77
C PRO A 36 -4.31 -6.71 -12.09
N LEU A 37 -3.99 -6.61 -10.79
CA LEU A 37 -4.15 -5.39 -10.01
C LEU A 37 -3.21 -4.26 -10.46
N ASN A 38 -2.06 -4.57 -11.07
CA ASN A 38 -1.11 -3.57 -11.55
C ASN A 38 -1.68 -2.71 -12.69
N TRP A 39 -2.75 -3.14 -13.38
CA TRP A 39 -3.49 -2.28 -14.30
C TRP A 39 -4.07 -1.03 -13.64
N LEU A 40 -4.40 -1.10 -12.35
CA LEU A 40 -4.90 0.04 -11.59
C LEU A 40 -3.82 1.08 -11.31
N LEU A 41 -2.53 0.81 -11.57
CA LEU A 41 -1.48 1.83 -11.41
C LEU A 41 -1.71 3.04 -12.30
N LEU A 42 -2.43 2.88 -13.42
CA LEU A 42 -2.87 4.00 -14.26
C LEU A 42 -3.81 4.97 -13.52
N ALA A 43 -4.46 4.52 -12.45
CA ALA A 43 -5.28 5.38 -11.61
C ALA A 43 -4.45 6.38 -10.79
N VAL A 44 -3.16 6.14 -10.56
CA VAL A 44 -2.28 7.06 -9.81
C VAL A 44 -2.09 8.40 -10.55
N PRO A 45 -1.60 8.44 -11.80
CA PRO A 45 -1.49 9.70 -12.53
C PRO A 45 -2.88 10.31 -12.82
N PHE A 46 -3.90 9.48 -12.99
CA PHE A 46 -5.27 9.95 -13.17
C PHE A 46 -5.80 10.67 -11.91
N ALA A 47 -5.60 10.11 -10.72
CA ALA A 47 -5.98 10.74 -9.46
C ALA A 47 -5.25 12.08 -9.27
N ALA A 48 -3.94 12.13 -9.56
CA ALA A 48 -3.18 13.37 -9.55
C ALA A 48 -3.76 14.41 -10.52
N TYR A 49 -4.08 13.99 -11.75
CA TYR A 49 -4.72 14.87 -12.73
C TYR A 49 -6.06 15.41 -12.23
N THR A 50 -6.92 14.57 -11.63
CA THR A 50 -8.23 15.02 -11.11
C THR A 50 -8.10 16.06 -10.01
N SER A 51 -7.05 15.96 -9.19
CA SER A 51 -6.75 16.92 -8.11
C SER A 51 -6.23 18.24 -8.65
N ILE A 52 -5.27 18.20 -9.58
CA ILE A 52 -4.69 19.40 -10.22
C ILE A 52 -5.72 20.14 -11.08
N ALA A 53 -6.58 19.42 -11.79
CA ALA A 53 -7.64 19.98 -12.60
C ALA A 53 -8.86 20.45 -11.77
N HIS A 54 -8.83 20.28 -10.44
CA HIS A 54 -9.92 20.62 -9.53
C HIS A 54 -11.28 20.08 -9.98
N LEU A 55 -11.31 18.81 -10.40
CA LEU A 55 -12.56 18.14 -10.78
C LEU A 55 -13.49 17.97 -9.58
N ASP A 56 -14.67 17.42 -9.81
CA ASP A 56 -15.63 17.11 -8.74
C ASP A 56 -14.98 16.32 -7.58
N PRO A 57 -15.21 16.70 -6.30
CA PRO A 57 -14.62 16.03 -5.16
C PRO A 57 -14.92 14.53 -5.07
N GLY A 58 -16.09 14.10 -5.53
CA GLY A 58 -16.46 12.68 -5.58
C GLY A 58 -15.60 11.91 -6.59
N VAL A 59 -15.30 12.52 -7.74
CA VAL A 59 -14.39 11.95 -8.73
C VAL A 59 -12.97 11.84 -8.18
N GLN A 60 -12.46 12.92 -7.55
CA GLN A 60 -11.13 12.91 -6.94
C GLN A 60 -10.99 11.82 -5.87
N PHE A 61 -12.01 11.68 -5.02
CA PHE A 61 -12.07 10.65 -3.98
C PHE A 61 -12.08 9.24 -4.59
N ALA A 62 -12.96 8.98 -5.56
CA ALA A 62 -13.06 7.68 -6.20
C ALA A 62 -11.77 7.29 -6.93
N SER A 63 -11.16 8.22 -7.68
CA SER A 63 -9.88 7.96 -8.35
C SER A 63 -8.75 7.67 -7.36
N SER A 64 -8.72 8.38 -6.23
CA SER A 64 -7.71 8.17 -5.18
C SER A 64 -7.89 6.81 -4.50
N LEU A 65 -9.12 6.38 -4.23
CA LEU A 65 -9.40 5.04 -3.70
C LEU A 65 -8.89 3.93 -4.64
N ILE A 66 -9.14 4.06 -5.94
CA ILE A 66 -8.68 3.08 -6.94
C ILE A 66 -7.15 3.08 -7.03
N ALA A 67 -6.52 4.26 -6.97
CA ALA A 67 -5.06 4.39 -6.98
C ALA A 67 -4.39 3.74 -5.77
N ILE A 68 -5.02 3.77 -4.59
CA ILE A 68 -4.46 3.17 -3.36
C ILE A 68 -4.42 1.64 -3.45
N MET A 69 -5.38 0.98 -4.11
CA MET A 69 -5.46 -0.48 -4.20
C MET A 69 -4.16 -1.16 -4.69
N PRO A 70 -3.60 -0.82 -5.88
CA PRO A 70 -2.36 -1.43 -6.36
C PRO A 70 -1.15 -1.01 -5.52
N LEU A 71 -1.14 0.21 -4.97
CA LEU A 71 -0.04 0.69 -4.12
C LEU A 71 0.05 -0.12 -2.82
N ALA A 72 -1.09 -0.38 -2.17
CA ALA A 72 -1.15 -1.22 -0.97
C ALA A 72 -0.70 -2.65 -1.27
N PHE A 73 -1.10 -3.20 -2.42
CA PHE A 73 -0.65 -4.53 -2.86
C PHE A 73 0.87 -4.60 -3.07
N LEU A 74 1.45 -3.64 -3.80
CA LEU A 74 2.90 -3.60 -4.02
C LEU A 74 3.67 -3.41 -2.72
N MET A 75 3.18 -2.57 -1.81
CA MET A 75 3.78 -2.39 -0.49
C MET A 75 3.74 -3.69 0.33
N GLY A 76 2.63 -4.43 0.28
CA GLY A 76 2.52 -5.75 0.90
C GLY A 76 3.54 -6.75 0.32
N LYS A 77 3.66 -6.85 -1.01
CA LYS A 77 4.65 -7.71 -1.68
C LYS A 77 6.09 -7.33 -1.32
N ALA A 78 6.39 -6.04 -1.28
CA ALA A 78 7.71 -5.57 -0.85
C ALA A 78 8.00 -5.93 0.61
N THR A 79 7.00 -5.78 1.49
CA THR A 79 7.12 -6.13 2.92
C THR A 79 7.36 -7.63 3.10
N GLU A 80 6.62 -8.46 2.37
CA GLU A 80 6.81 -9.91 2.37
C GLU A 80 8.23 -10.29 1.94
N GLU A 81 8.73 -9.72 0.84
CA GLU A 81 10.08 -9.98 0.36
C GLU A 81 11.14 -9.57 1.40
N ILE A 82 11.03 -8.38 1.99
CA ILE A 82 11.95 -7.92 3.04
C ILE A 82 11.87 -8.82 4.28
N ALA A 83 10.66 -9.23 4.67
CA ALA A 83 10.47 -10.11 5.81
C ALA A 83 11.16 -11.47 5.62
N THR A 84 11.19 -12.02 4.39
CA THR A 84 11.93 -13.28 4.11
C THR A 84 13.45 -13.16 4.26
N LYS A 85 14.00 -11.94 4.17
CA LYS A 85 15.44 -11.68 4.34
C LYS A 85 15.81 -11.31 5.78
N THR A 86 14.84 -11.34 6.70
CA THR A 86 15.03 -10.93 8.09
C THR A 86 14.67 -12.07 9.07
N SER A 87 14.96 -11.91 10.36
CA SER A 87 14.52 -12.85 11.39
C SER A 87 12.99 -12.88 11.53
N GLU A 88 12.45 -13.98 12.02
CA GLU A 88 11.00 -14.19 12.19
C GLU A 88 10.34 -13.06 12.99
N SER A 89 10.95 -12.64 14.10
CA SER A 89 10.40 -11.55 14.94
C SER A 89 10.36 -10.21 14.20
N VAL A 90 11.41 -9.88 13.44
CA VAL A 90 11.48 -8.61 12.71
C VAL A 90 10.59 -8.67 11.47
N GLY A 91 10.56 -9.78 10.75
CA GLY A 91 9.65 -10.01 9.63
C GLY A 91 8.18 -9.93 10.06
N GLY A 92 7.85 -10.50 11.23
CA GLY A 92 6.53 -10.38 11.85
C GLY A 92 6.17 -8.93 12.18
N LEU A 93 7.11 -8.16 12.75
CA LEU A 93 6.91 -6.74 13.04
C LEU A 93 6.70 -5.92 11.75
N LEU A 94 7.51 -6.17 10.71
CA LEU A 94 7.39 -5.51 9.42
C LEU A 94 6.04 -5.80 8.76
N ASN A 95 5.57 -7.03 8.79
CA ASN A 95 4.27 -7.38 8.24
C ASN A 95 3.12 -6.74 9.04
N ALA A 96 3.22 -6.70 10.37
CA ALA A 96 2.20 -6.05 11.20
C ALA A 96 2.08 -4.54 10.92
N THR A 97 3.20 -3.86 10.65
CA THR A 97 3.22 -2.42 10.37
C THR A 97 2.97 -2.12 8.89
N PHE A 98 3.84 -2.57 7.99
CA PHE A 98 3.78 -2.24 6.56
C PHE A 98 2.71 -3.04 5.81
N GLY A 99 2.35 -4.24 6.28
CA GLY A 99 1.21 -4.99 5.73
C GLY A 99 -0.13 -4.28 5.92
N ASN A 100 -0.24 -3.41 6.95
CA ASN A 100 -1.42 -2.57 7.20
C ASN A 100 -1.12 -1.07 7.02
N ALA A 101 0.02 -0.69 6.41
CA ALA A 101 0.45 0.70 6.43
C ALA A 101 -0.50 1.64 5.69
N ALA A 102 -1.23 1.18 4.66
CA ALA A 102 -2.23 2.01 3.99
C ALA A 102 -3.33 2.48 4.98
N GLU A 103 -3.82 1.58 5.83
CA GLU A 103 -4.83 1.88 6.84
C GLU A 103 -4.28 2.85 7.89
N ILE A 104 -3.06 2.59 8.37
CA ILE A 104 -2.40 3.42 9.37
C ILE A 104 -2.14 4.83 8.82
N ILE A 105 -1.64 4.95 7.59
CA ILE A 105 -1.36 6.25 6.95
C ILE A 105 -2.65 7.07 6.82
N ILE A 106 -3.74 6.47 6.34
CA ILE A 106 -5.03 7.15 6.20
C ILE A 106 -5.56 7.59 7.56
N ALA A 107 -5.48 6.72 8.58
CA ALA A 107 -5.91 7.05 9.93
C ALA A 107 -5.10 8.22 10.51
N VAL A 108 -3.77 8.20 10.37
CA VAL A 108 -2.89 9.28 10.85
C VAL A 108 -3.23 10.60 10.14
N VAL A 109 -3.38 10.60 8.81
CA VAL A 109 -3.75 11.81 8.05
C VAL A 109 -5.10 12.37 8.50
N ALA A 110 -6.09 11.52 8.73
CA ALA A 110 -7.40 11.93 9.24
C ALA A 110 -7.32 12.53 10.65
N ILE A 111 -6.53 11.94 11.56
CA ILE A 111 -6.32 12.50 12.90
C ILE A 111 -5.58 13.84 12.85
N LEU A 112 -4.58 13.99 11.97
CA LEU A 112 -3.89 15.27 11.77
C LEU A 112 -4.83 16.34 11.19
N ALA A 113 -5.74 15.96 10.29
CA ALA A 113 -6.79 16.84 9.80
C ALA A 113 -7.77 17.23 10.91
N ALA A 114 -8.17 16.29 11.78
CA ALA A 114 -9.00 16.57 12.96
C ALA A 114 -8.33 17.55 13.92
N SER A 115 -7.04 17.35 14.21
CA SER A 115 -6.26 18.26 15.07
C SER A 115 -6.19 19.68 14.49
N SER A 116 -5.98 19.80 13.18
CA SER A 116 -5.97 21.09 12.49
C SER A 116 -7.33 21.78 12.52
N ALA A 117 -8.43 21.04 12.29
CA ALA A 117 -9.79 21.56 12.37
C ALA A 117 -10.12 22.09 13.77
N LEU A 118 -9.71 21.36 14.82
CA LEU A 118 -9.92 21.77 16.22
C LEU A 118 -9.18 23.07 16.56
N LYS A 119 -7.93 23.24 16.07
CA LYS A 119 -7.17 24.49 16.23
C LYS A 119 -7.83 25.70 15.57
N ASN A 120 -8.55 25.47 14.47
CA ASN A 120 -9.29 26.50 13.74
C ASN A 120 -10.70 26.75 14.32
N GLY A 121 -11.07 26.07 15.41
CA GLY A 121 -12.39 26.20 16.06
C GLY A 121 -13.51 25.40 15.38
N ASP A 122 -13.19 24.54 14.41
CA ASP A 122 -14.17 23.72 13.68
C ASP A 122 -14.29 22.32 14.33
N GLY A 123 -15.05 22.27 15.43
CA GLY A 123 -15.30 21.03 16.16
C GLY A 123 -16.14 20.01 15.37
N ALA A 124 -17.07 20.49 14.53
CA ALA A 124 -17.94 19.62 13.75
C ALA A 124 -17.14 18.80 12.72
N THR A 125 -16.20 19.45 12.03
CA THR A 125 -15.32 18.76 11.07
C THR A 125 -14.33 17.84 11.77
N ALA A 126 -13.80 18.23 12.93
CA ALA A 126 -12.94 17.35 13.73
C ALA A 126 -13.66 16.05 14.13
N ASP A 127 -14.92 16.15 14.55
CA ASP A 127 -15.72 14.97 14.89
C ASP A 127 -15.91 14.05 13.69
N VAL A 128 -16.15 14.58 12.49
CA VAL A 128 -16.27 13.77 11.26
C VAL A 128 -15.00 12.95 11.00
N TYR A 129 -13.82 13.56 11.10
CA TYR A 129 -12.56 12.85 10.89
C TYR A 129 -12.29 11.79 11.97
N ILE A 130 -12.62 12.06 13.23
CA ILE A 130 -12.47 11.08 14.32
C ILE A 130 -13.40 9.89 14.09
N HIS A 131 -14.67 10.15 13.75
CA HIS A 131 -15.63 9.10 13.43
C HIS A 131 -15.21 8.28 12.20
N LEU A 132 -14.60 8.92 11.19
CA LEU A 132 -14.06 8.23 10.02
C LEU A 132 -13.00 7.20 10.41
N VAL A 133 -12.07 7.56 11.30
CA VAL A 133 -11.03 6.63 11.80
C VAL A 133 -11.63 5.49 12.61
N GLN A 134 -12.59 5.78 13.49
CA GLN A 134 -13.27 4.74 14.27
C GLN A 134 -14.02 3.75 13.36
N ALA A 135 -14.76 4.29 12.38
CA ALA A 135 -15.49 3.49 11.41
C ALA A 135 -14.54 2.65 10.54
N SER A 136 -13.38 3.20 10.13
CA SER A 136 -12.40 2.45 9.33
C SER A 136 -11.74 1.32 10.12
N LEU A 137 -11.47 1.51 11.42
CA LEU A 137 -10.91 0.45 12.28
C LEU A 137 -11.89 -0.69 12.46
N ILE A 138 -13.16 -0.39 12.76
CA ILE A 138 -14.22 -1.40 12.84
C ILE A 138 -14.37 -2.10 11.47
N GLY A 139 -14.36 -1.32 10.40
CA GLY A 139 -14.43 -1.81 9.02
C GLY A 139 -13.30 -2.78 8.66
N SER A 140 -12.06 -2.49 9.05
CA SER A 140 -10.89 -3.37 8.82
C SER A 140 -11.04 -4.70 9.57
N ILE A 141 -11.47 -4.66 10.84
CA ILE A 141 -11.74 -5.88 11.63
C ILE A 141 -12.82 -6.73 10.96
N LEU A 142 -13.96 -6.13 10.62
CA LEU A 142 -15.07 -6.84 9.96
C LEU A 142 -14.67 -7.32 8.55
N GLY A 143 -13.90 -6.52 7.82
CA GLY A 143 -13.40 -6.83 6.49
C GLY A 143 -12.54 -8.08 6.50
N ASN A 144 -11.58 -8.17 7.42
CA ASN A 144 -10.71 -9.33 7.52
C ASN A 144 -11.44 -10.57 8.06
N LEU A 145 -12.21 -10.42 9.13
CA LEU A 145 -12.85 -11.56 9.80
C LEU A 145 -14.08 -12.09 9.07
N LEU A 146 -14.86 -11.26 8.39
CA LEU A 146 -16.10 -11.70 7.75
C LEU A 146 -15.99 -11.70 6.24
N LEU A 147 -15.53 -10.61 5.63
CA LEU A 147 -15.52 -10.48 4.17
C LEU A 147 -14.42 -11.35 3.55
N VAL A 148 -13.15 -11.13 3.90
CA VAL A 148 -12.01 -11.86 3.31
C VAL A 148 -12.09 -13.33 3.67
N MET A 149 -12.29 -13.65 4.97
CA MET A 149 -12.46 -15.03 5.42
C MET A 149 -13.69 -15.71 4.79
N GLY A 150 -14.82 -15.00 4.70
CA GLY A 150 -16.04 -15.54 4.09
C GLY A 150 -15.86 -15.83 2.59
N LEU A 151 -15.22 -14.92 1.86
CA LEU A 151 -14.92 -15.09 0.44
C LEU A 151 -13.90 -16.21 0.20
N SER A 152 -12.89 -16.36 1.04
CA SER A 152 -11.92 -17.46 0.91
C SER A 152 -12.56 -18.82 1.16
N MET A 153 -13.41 -18.93 2.19
CA MET A 153 -14.22 -20.12 2.46
C MET A 153 -15.19 -20.43 1.31
N LEU A 154 -15.90 -19.42 0.80
CA LEU A 154 -16.81 -19.57 -0.33
C LEU A 154 -16.07 -20.06 -1.58
N TRP A 155 -14.97 -19.39 -1.95
CA TRP A 155 -14.19 -19.71 -3.14
C TRP A 155 -13.60 -21.12 -3.08
N GLY A 156 -12.96 -21.50 -1.97
CA GLY A 156 -12.48 -22.88 -1.81
C GLY A 156 -13.62 -23.90 -1.70
N GLY A 157 -14.77 -23.48 -1.15
CA GLY A 157 -15.95 -24.31 -0.93
C GLY A 157 -16.66 -24.73 -2.22
N ILE A 158 -16.50 -23.96 -3.30
CA ILE A 158 -17.00 -24.31 -4.64
C ILE A 158 -16.39 -25.64 -5.12
N ARG A 159 -15.11 -25.90 -4.80
CA ARG A 159 -14.42 -27.13 -5.20
C ARG A 159 -14.41 -28.21 -4.12
N TYR A 160 -14.29 -27.82 -2.85
CA TYR A 160 -14.10 -28.74 -1.72
C TYR A 160 -15.24 -28.64 -0.70
N ARG A 161 -15.92 -29.76 -0.40
CA ARG A 161 -17.03 -29.78 0.58
C ARG A 161 -16.62 -29.44 2.02
N ARG A 162 -15.37 -29.72 2.40
CA ARG A 162 -14.80 -29.36 3.71
C ARG A 162 -13.34 -28.97 3.49
N GLN A 163 -12.92 -27.90 4.16
CA GLN A 163 -11.53 -27.45 4.22
C GLN A 163 -11.07 -27.59 5.67
N THR A 164 -9.97 -28.31 5.90
CA THR A 164 -9.41 -28.54 7.24
C THR A 164 -8.11 -27.75 7.39
N PHE A 165 -8.02 -26.92 8.43
CA PHE A 165 -6.87 -26.05 8.68
C PHE A 165 -6.05 -26.47 9.91
N ASN A 166 -6.49 -27.51 10.64
CA ASN A 166 -5.69 -28.05 11.74
C ASN A 166 -4.60 -28.96 11.17
N THR A 167 -3.36 -28.80 11.64
CA THR A 167 -2.19 -29.56 11.20
C THR A 167 -2.08 -30.97 11.80
N GLN A 168 -3.18 -31.48 12.37
CA GLN A 168 -3.23 -32.48 13.45
C GLN A 168 -2.96 -31.85 14.81
#